data_AF-A0A2N9MXC7-F1
#
_entry.id   AF-A0A2N9MXC7-F1
#
_cell.length_a   1.000
_cell.length_b   1.000
_cell.length_c   1.000
_cell.angle_alpha   90.00
_cell.angle_beta   90.00
_cell.angle_gamma   90.00
#
_symmetry.space_group_name_H-M   'P 1'
#
loop_
_entity.id
_entity.type
_entity.pdbx_description
1 polymer ?
#
loop_
_entity_poly.entity_id
_entity_poly.type
_entity_poly.pdbx_seq_one_letter_code
_entity_poly.pdbx_strand_id
1 'polypeptide(L)' 'MPSLKELLLIAQEEHAVELFRRQQDGNWTVHDSVGLEASVELTSIACTLQLRELYENVLTPEQ' A
#
# COMPACT_ATOMS: atom_id res chain seq x y z
N MET A 1 -0.56 9.95 -17.53
CA MET A 1 0.15 10.59 -16.41
C MET A 1 1.59 10.08 -16.34
N PRO A 2 2.57 10.81 -16.89
CA PRO A 2 3.97 10.34 -16.92
C PRO A 2 4.69 10.45 -15.57
N SER A 3 4.20 11.29 -14.64
CA SER A 3 4.81 11.55 -13.33
C SER A 3 4.45 10.54 -12.23
N LEU A 4 3.45 9.68 -12.45
CA LEU A 4 3.05 8.68 -11.45
C LEU A 4 4.14 7.61 -11.33
N LYS A 5 4.67 7.42 -10.12
CA LYS A 5 5.74 6.46 -9.81
C LYS A 5 5.24 5.23 -9.06
N GLU A 6 4.29 5.43 -8.15
CA GLU A 6 3.78 4.41 -7.24
C GLU A 6 2.26 4.56 -7.12
N LEU A 7 1.53 3.44 -7.19
CA LEU A 7 0.08 3.36 -6.99
C LEU A 7 -0.17 2.27 -5.96
N LEU A 8 -0.74 2.65 -4.81
CA LEU A 8 -1.08 1.74 -3.73
C LEU A 8 -2.58 1.46 -3.75
N LEU A 9 -2.97 0.18 -3.82
CA LEU A 9 -4.34 -0.28 -3.65
C LEU A 9 -4.48 -0.90 -2.26
N ILE A 10 -5.55 -0.56 -1.55
CA ILE A 10 -5.83 -1.04 -0.19
C ILE A 10 -7.14 -1.84 -0.25
N ALA A 11 -7.08 -3.12 0.13
CA ALA A 11 -8.27 -3.97 0.21
C ALA A 11 -9.12 -3.56 1.43
N GLN A 12 -10.44 -3.57 1.27
CA GLN A 12 -11.37 -3.19 2.34
C GLN A 12 -11.79 -4.38 3.21
N GLU A 13 -11.93 -5.58 2.63
CA GLU A 13 -12.46 -6.76 3.33
C GLU A 13 -11.36 -7.61 3.98
N GLU A 14 -10.10 -7.35 3.64
CA GLU A 14 -8.93 -8.07 4.14
C GLU A 14 -7.79 -7.09 4.43
N HIS A 15 -6.88 -7.50 5.33
CA HIS A 15 -5.68 -6.72 5.66
C HIS A 15 -4.61 -6.93 4.58
N ALA A 16 -4.88 -6.46 3.36
CA ALA A 16 -4.00 -6.63 2.23
C ALA A 16 -3.89 -5.34 1.42
N VAL A 17 -2.69 -5.11 0.88
CA VAL A 17 -2.41 -3.98 0.00
C VAL A 17 -1.53 -4.43 -1.16
N GLU A 18 -1.72 -3.81 -2.32
CA GLU A 18 -0.93 -4.03 -3.52
C GLU A 18 -0.25 -2.73 -3.94
N LEU A 19 1.08 -2.73 -4.02
CA LEU A 19 1.86 -1.61 -4.51
C LEU A 19 2.32 -1.86 -5.94
N PHE A 20 1.80 -1.08 -6.87
CA PHE A 20 2.30 -0.99 -8.24
C PHE A 20 3.40 0.06 -8.31
N ARG A 21 4.60 -0.34 -8.73
CA ARG A 21 5.75 0.56 -8.91
C ARG A 21 6.18 0.59 -10.36
N ARG A 22 6.29 1.80 -10.91
CA ARG A 22 6.77 2.02 -12.27
C ARG A 22 8.29 1.95 -12.30
N GLN A 23 8.81 1.11 -13.18
CA GLN A 23 10.23 0.90 -13.42
C GLN A 23 10.76 1.91 -14.44
N GLN A 24 12.09 2.03 -14.54
CA GLN A 24 12.75 2.97 -15.47
C GLN A 24 12.46 2.66 -16.95
N ASP A 25 12.23 1.38 -17.28
CA ASP A 25 11.86 0.91 -18.62
C ASP A 25 10.38 1.18 -18.96
N GLY A 26 9.61 1.73 -18.02
CA GLY A 26 8.20 2.05 -18.16
C GLY A 26 7.24 0.94 -17.75
N ASN A 27 7.74 -0.26 -17.42
CA ASN A 27 6.93 -1.37 -16.93
C ASN A 27 6.50 -1.15 -15.47
N TRP A 28 5.56 -1.98 -15.01
CA TRP A 28 5.07 -1.96 -13.64
C TRP A 28 5.41 -3.28 -12.93
N THR A 29 5.90 -3.20 -11.70
CA THR A 29 6.03 -4.34 -10.79
C THR A 29 4.97 -4.25 -9.70
N VAL A 30 4.51 -5.39 -9.22
CA VAL A 30 3.55 -5.49 -8.12
C VAL A 30 4.25 -6.03 -6.88
N HIS A 31 3.94 -5.43 -5.73
CA HIS A 31 4.41 -5.87 -4.42
C HIS A 31 3.21 -6.01 -3.49
N ASP A 32 2.94 -7.25 -3.06
CA ASP A 32 1.83 -7.55 -2.18
C ASP A 32 2.28 -7.56 -0.72
N SER A 33 1.44 -7.05 0.16
CA SER A 33 1.67 -7.10 1.61
C SER A 33 0.38 -7.47 2.31
N VAL A 34 0.44 -8.51 3.13
CA VAL A 34 -0.73 -9.12 3.78
C VAL A 34 -0.48 -9.26 5.27
N GLY A 35 -1.50 -8.91 6.06
CA GLY A 35 -1.49 -8.98 7.52
C GLY A 35 -1.11 -7.67 8.20
N LEU A 36 -1.63 -7.46 9.41
CA LEU A 36 -1.44 -6.23 10.19
C LEU A 36 0.03 -5.93 10.57
N GLU A 37 0.87 -6.96 10.64
CA GLU A 37 2.31 -6.81 10.95
C GLU A 37 3.16 -6.47 9.72
N ALA A 38 2.57 -6.48 8.53
CA ALA A 38 3.29 -6.13 7.32
C ALA A 38 3.41 -4.60 7.17
N SER A 39 4.34 -4.20 6.30
CA SER A 39 4.58 -2.80 5.96
C SER A 39 4.81 -2.63 4.47
N VAL A 40 4.42 -1.48 3.92
CA VAL A 40 4.73 -1.07 2.55
C VAL A 40 5.62 0.15 2.55
N GLU A 41 6.69 0.10 1.76
CA GLU A 41 7.57 1.24 1.54
C GLU A 41 7.22 1.94 0.22
N LEU A 42 6.84 3.22 0.32
CA LEU A 42 6.67 4.16 -0.79
C LEU A 42 7.99 4.92 -1.00
N THR A 43 8.86 4.34 -1.82
CA THR A 43 10.22 4.85 -2.05
C THR A 43 10.25 6.22 -2.72
N SER A 44 9.23 6.58 -3.50
CA SER A 44 9.18 7.87 -4.19
C SER A 44 9.02 9.07 -3.26
N ILE A 45 8.56 8.82 -2.04
CA ILE A 45 8.33 9.83 -1.00
C ILE A 45 9.03 9.50 0.33
N ALA A 46 9.89 8.47 0.35
CA ALA A 46 10.59 7.99 1.55
C ALA A 46 9.65 7.77 2.75
N CYS A 47 8.53 7.09 2.52
CA CYS A 47 7.52 6.82 3.54
C CYS A 47 7.32 5.31 3.69
N THR A 48 7.24 4.84 4.92
CA THR A 48 6.87 3.45 5.25
C THR A 48 5.54 3.47 5.98
N LEU A 49 4.59 2.69 5.48
CA LEU A 49 3.25 2.56 6.05
C LEU A 49 3.14 1.20 6.71
N GLN A 50 2.78 1.14 7.99
CA GLN A 50 2.42 -0.12 8.64
C GLN A 50 0.96 -0.44 8.34
N LEU A 51 0.65 -1.69 7.97
CA LEU A 51 -0.73 -2.06 7.66
C LEU A 51 -1.65 -1.88 8.89
N ARG A 52 -1.16 -2.17 10.10
CA ARG A 52 -1.90 -1.87 11.33
C ARG A 52 -2.37 -0.41 11.48
N GLU A 53 -1.58 0.56 11.01
CA GLU A 53 -1.94 1.99 11.07
C GLU A 53 -2.96 2.33 9.97
N LEU A 54 -2.86 1.69 8.80
CA LEU A 54 -3.82 1.85 7.70
C LEU A 54 -5.23 1.39 8.08
N TYR A 55 -5.35 0.36 8.92
CA TYR A 55 -6.63 -0.25 9.31
C TYR A 55 -7.13 0.14 10.71
N GLU A 56 -6.41 0.99 11.45
CA GLU A 56 -6.66 1.28 12.87
C GLU A 56 -8.11 1.75 13.18
N ASN A 57 -8.73 2.48 12.26
CA ASN A 57 -10.08 3.04 12.42
C ASN A 57 -11.14 2.40 11.49
N VAL A 58 -10.81 1.32 10.80
CA VAL A 58 -11.74 0.61 9.91
C VAL A 58 -12.61 -0.39 10.69
N LEU A 59 -12.12 -0.86 11.85
CA LEU A 59 -12.79 -1.88 12.67
C LEU A 59 -13.48 -1.32 13.92
N THR A 60 -13.60 0.00 14.09
CA THR A 60 -14.35 0.55 15.23
C THR A 60 -15.81 0.12 15.12
N PRO A 61 -16.32 -0.73 16.05
CA PRO A 61 -17.75 -0.94 16.14
C PRO A 61 -18.39 0.40 16.48
N GLU A 62 -19.50 0.75 15.83
CA GLU A 62 -20.34 1.86 16.26
C GLU A 62 -20.67 1.67 17.76
N GLN A 63 -20.29 2.65 18.59
CA GLN A 63 -20.65 2.68 20.02
C GLN A 63 -22.12 3.01 20.22
#